data_AF-A0A955PS14-F1
#
_entry.id   AF-A0A955PS14-F1
#
_cell.length_a   1.000
_cell.length_b   1.000
_cell.length_c   1.000
_cell.angle_alpha   90.00
_cell.angle_beta   90.00
_cell.angle_gamma   90.00
#
_symmetry.space_group_name_H-M   'P 1'
#
loop_
_entity.id
_entity.type
_entity.pdbx_description
1 polymer ?
#
loop_
_entity_poly.entity_id
_entity_poly.type
_entity_poly.pdbx_seq_one_letter_code
_entity_poly.pdbx_strand_id
1 'polypeptide(L)'
;GMGGPASDKDPYFTGDWSEEMGEEGRVPPGLTGVGSKLTDDWLNRILFGEGGEVRPYLNTRMPHYLGYQLGDLPDIFMVADKNPNPPQINVSGLLHHHRNRYGRQLMGTEGLSCITCHNLKGHRSLGMPAVDLSVVPERLQPEWFKRFLLEPASVNPNTRMPAFFTDGKSAFKNLFDGDASKQIEAIWIYLKEIDQTRLPVGMEKTNAYVLVPKDRPIVHRTFMKDVGPRAIAVGYPEKVHLAFDASSCRVVLVWKGEFLDAESAQANRFTPYISPLGEDIHSFQPKEGETDRETQRKFLGYRIDGDGIPVFRYKQGDGLVEEAWKPLDDGSGFTRQVKTLGETSGDVVEEVRW
;
A
#
# COMPACT_ATOMS: atom_id res chain seq x y z
N GLY A 1 10.09 -10.85 39.81
CA GLY A 1 9.79 -12.30 39.72
C GLY A 1 9.29 -12.59 38.32
N MET A 2 9.44 -13.83 37.84
CA MET A 2 9.02 -14.20 36.48
C MET A 2 7.50 -14.11 36.24
N GLY A 3 6.70 -13.82 37.28
CA GLY A 3 5.28 -13.58 37.17
C GLY A 3 4.51 -14.80 36.63
N GLY A 4 3.22 -14.62 36.37
CA GLY A 4 2.37 -15.66 35.79
C GLY A 4 1.24 -16.10 36.72
N PRO A 5 0.24 -16.80 36.16
CA PRO A 5 -0.88 -17.30 36.94
C PRO A 5 -0.43 -18.36 37.93
N ALA A 6 -1.05 -18.37 39.10
CA ALA A 6 -0.92 -19.50 40.03
C ALA A 6 -1.47 -20.77 39.35
N SER A 7 -0.91 -21.94 39.65
CA SER A 7 -1.24 -23.19 38.94
C SER A 7 -2.73 -23.57 39.01
N ASP A 8 -3.40 -23.21 40.11
CA ASP A 8 -4.84 -23.39 40.32
C ASP A 8 -5.69 -22.41 39.50
N LYS A 9 -5.10 -21.29 39.07
CA LYS A 9 -5.78 -20.25 38.27
C LYS A 9 -5.44 -20.31 36.79
N ASP A 10 -4.35 -20.96 36.41
CA ASP A 10 -3.88 -21.08 35.03
C ASP A 10 -4.97 -21.51 34.03
N PRO A 11 -5.87 -22.48 34.34
CA PRO A 11 -6.93 -22.88 33.41
C PRO A 11 -7.95 -21.78 33.06
N TYR A 12 -8.04 -20.70 33.86
CA TYR A 12 -8.96 -19.59 33.59
C TYR A 12 -8.37 -18.55 32.63
N PHE A 13 -7.07 -18.63 32.33
CA PHE A 13 -6.40 -17.76 31.37
C PHE A 13 -6.52 -18.38 29.98
N THR A 14 -7.43 -17.83 29.18
CA THR A 14 -7.79 -18.33 27.85
C THR A 14 -7.70 -17.20 26.80
N GLY A 15 -7.72 -17.58 25.53
CA GLY A 15 -7.85 -16.65 24.42
C GLY A 15 -8.19 -17.37 23.13
N ASP A 16 -8.72 -16.62 22.16
CA ASP A 16 -9.31 -17.15 20.93
C ASP A 16 -8.29 -17.84 20.00
N TRP A 17 -6.99 -17.60 20.23
CA TRP A 17 -5.87 -18.13 19.45
C TRP A 17 -4.84 -18.84 20.33
N SER A 18 -5.25 -19.38 21.49
CA SER A 18 -4.32 -19.99 22.43
C SER A 18 -3.61 -21.23 21.89
N GLU A 19 -4.23 -21.98 20.97
CA GLU A 19 -3.61 -23.14 20.33
C GLU A 19 -2.47 -22.70 19.39
N GLU A 20 -2.71 -21.65 18.61
CA GLU A 20 -1.76 -21.12 17.64
C GLU A 20 -0.71 -20.22 18.27
N MET A 21 -1.02 -19.53 19.38
CA MET A 21 -0.11 -18.57 20.04
C MET A 21 0.61 -19.17 21.26
N GLY A 22 0.08 -20.23 21.86
CA GLY A 22 0.57 -20.74 23.14
C GLY A 22 0.32 -19.76 24.29
N GLU A 23 1.27 -19.67 25.22
CA GLU A 23 1.18 -18.80 26.40
C GLU A 23 0.87 -17.33 26.06
N GLU A 24 1.42 -16.81 24.96
CA GLU A 24 1.20 -15.41 24.54
C GLU A 24 -0.25 -15.10 24.15
N GLY A 25 -1.00 -16.13 23.76
CA GLY A 25 -2.40 -16.03 23.36
C GLY A 25 -3.38 -16.21 24.51
N ARG A 26 -2.91 -16.50 25.73
CA ARG A 26 -3.79 -16.80 26.87
C ARG A 26 -3.39 -16.08 28.16
N VAL A 27 -2.08 -15.85 28.38
CA VAL A 27 -1.54 -15.26 29.61
C VAL A 27 -1.28 -13.75 29.42
N PRO A 28 -1.69 -12.90 30.37
CA PRO A 28 -1.36 -11.47 30.38
C PRO A 28 0.14 -11.23 30.32
N PRO A 29 0.58 -10.11 29.71
CA PRO A 29 2.00 -9.80 29.64
C PRO A 29 2.59 -9.57 31.04
N GLY A 30 3.84 -9.99 31.24
CA GLY A 30 4.60 -9.58 32.42
C GLY A 30 4.85 -8.06 32.44
N LEU A 31 5.04 -7.52 33.65
CA LEU A 31 5.33 -6.09 33.87
C LEU A 31 6.83 -5.76 33.86
N THR A 32 7.71 -6.77 33.75
CA THR A 32 9.16 -6.55 33.69
C THR A 32 9.53 -5.64 32.52
N GLY A 33 10.21 -4.53 32.80
CA GLY A 33 10.66 -3.60 31.76
C GLY A 33 9.55 -2.75 31.14
N VAL A 34 8.33 -2.74 31.71
CA VAL A 34 7.17 -2.03 31.16
C VAL A 34 7.40 -0.53 31.05
N GLY A 35 8.11 0.08 32.01
CA GLY A 35 8.43 1.51 32.00
C GLY A 35 9.46 1.89 30.93
N SER A 36 10.27 0.93 30.46
CA SER A 36 11.13 1.14 29.27
C SER A 36 10.39 0.94 27.96
N LYS A 37 9.22 0.30 28.00
CA LYS A 37 8.50 -0.22 26.84
C LYS A 37 7.41 0.72 26.38
N LEU A 38 6.52 1.10 27.31
CA LEU A 38 5.35 1.89 27.00
C LEU A 38 5.67 3.39 27.08
N THR A 39 4.94 4.18 26.32
CA THR A 39 4.88 5.63 26.58
C THR A 39 4.19 5.86 27.92
N ASP A 40 4.51 6.99 28.56
CA ASP A 40 3.88 7.40 29.81
C ASP A 40 2.36 7.44 29.66
N ASP A 41 1.87 8.09 28.61
CA ASP A 41 0.46 8.17 28.26
C ASP A 41 -0.17 6.77 28.10
N TRP A 42 0.45 5.84 27.36
CA TRP A 42 -0.12 4.51 27.17
C TRP A 42 -0.10 3.65 28.44
N LEU A 43 0.93 3.79 29.28
CA LEU A 43 1.01 3.10 30.57
C LEU A 43 -0.12 3.57 31.50
N ASN A 44 -0.37 4.88 31.57
CA ASN A 44 -1.47 5.45 32.35
C ASN A 44 -2.83 4.99 31.81
N ARG A 45 -3.07 5.03 30.49
CA ARG A 45 -4.34 4.56 29.88
C ARG A 45 -4.69 3.13 30.28
N ILE A 46 -3.72 2.22 30.18
CA ILE A 46 -3.92 0.80 30.54
C ILE A 46 -4.20 0.65 32.04
N LEU A 47 -3.44 1.34 32.90
CA LEU A 47 -3.54 1.19 34.36
C LEU A 47 -4.85 1.75 34.92
N PHE A 48 -5.33 2.87 34.37
CA PHE A 48 -6.56 3.53 34.81
C PHE A 48 -7.81 3.09 34.03
N GLY A 49 -7.68 2.17 33.08
CA GLY A 49 -8.82 1.62 32.33
C GLY A 49 -9.42 2.59 31.31
N GLU A 50 -8.60 3.49 30.77
CA GLU A 50 -8.96 4.46 29.73
C GLU A 50 -8.70 3.92 28.31
N GLY A 51 -8.64 2.59 28.18
CA GLY A 51 -8.33 1.87 26.95
C GLY A 51 -6.87 1.46 26.82
N GLY A 52 -6.41 1.23 25.58
CA GLY A 52 -5.02 0.85 25.28
C GLY A 52 -4.78 -0.67 25.22
N GLU A 53 -5.84 -1.47 25.26
CA GLU A 53 -5.81 -2.89 24.95
C GLU A 53 -5.46 -3.11 23.47
N VAL A 54 -4.43 -3.92 23.22
CA VAL A 54 -3.94 -4.23 21.85
C VAL A 54 -3.98 -5.70 21.52
N ARG A 55 -4.47 -6.53 22.46
CA ARG A 55 -4.51 -7.99 22.36
C ARG A 55 -5.97 -8.44 22.38
N PRO A 56 -6.73 -8.22 21.30
CA PRO A 56 -8.16 -8.53 21.25
C PRO A 56 -8.43 -10.03 21.45
N TYR A 57 -7.43 -10.88 21.18
CA TYR A 57 -7.48 -12.33 21.29
C TYR A 57 -7.33 -12.88 22.72
N LEU A 58 -6.98 -12.08 23.72
CA LEU A 58 -6.99 -12.53 25.12
C LEU A 58 -8.43 -12.46 25.66
N ASN A 59 -8.84 -13.38 26.52
CA ASN A 59 -10.11 -13.26 27.26
C ASN A 59 -9.92 -12.55 28.60
N THR A 60 -8.78 -12.77 29.26
CA THR A 60 -8.44 -12.06 30.49
C THR A 60 -8.22 -10.57 30.21
N ARG A 61 -8.85 -9.70 31.00
CA ARG A 61 -8.68 -8.25 30.94
C ARG A 61 -7.86 -7.77 32.13
N MET A 62 -7.10 -6.69 31.91
CA MET A 62 -6.38 -6.02 32.98
C MET A 62 -7.39 -5.38 33.94
N PRO A 63 -7.23 -5.54 35.27
CA PRO A 63 -8.08 -4.82 36.23
C PRO A 63 -7.93 -3.32 36.06
N HIS A 64 -9.04 -2.60 36.22
CA HIS A 64 -9.02 -1.14 36.26
C HIS A 64 -8.76 -0.71 37.70
N TYR A 65 -7.75 0.13 37.89
CA TYR A 65 -7.44 0.70 39.19
C TYR A 65 -7.84 2.17 39.24
N LEU A 66 -8.37 2.60 40.36
CA LEU A 66 -8.64 4.01 40.63
C LEU A 66 -7.32 4.73 40.96
N GLY A 67 -7.23 6.03 40.61
CA GLY A 67 -6.02 6.85 40.81
C GLY A 67 -5.34 6.67 42.17
N TYR A 68 -6.14 6.70 43.25
CA TYR A 68 -5.63 6.56 44.61
C TYR A 68 -5.08 5.16 44.94
N GLN A 69 -5.45 4.12 44.18
CA GLN A 69 -4.97 2.74 44.39
C GLN A 69 -3.57 2.53 43.81
N LEU A 70 -3.19 3.31 42.80
CA LEU A 70 -1.90 3.17 42.13
C LEU A 70 -0.87 4.19 42.63
N GLY A 71 -1.29 5.37 43.09
CA GLY A 71 -0.36 6.43 43.48
C GLY A 71 0.66 6.70 42.36
N ASP A 72 1.94 6.70 42.71
CA ASP A 72 3.04 7.00 41.78
C ASP A 72 3.57 5.75 41.04
N LEU A 73 2.83 4.64 41.05
CA LEU A 73 3.28 3.38 40.44
C LEU A 73 3.69 3.51 38.95
N PRO A 74 2.96 4.26 38.08
CA PRO A 74 3.41 4.50 36.71
C PRO A 74 4.81 5.15 36.65
N ASP A 75 5.03 6.20 37.45
CA ASP A 75 6.32 6.91 37.51
C ASP A 75 7.45 6.00 38.03
N ILE A 76 7.13 5.17 39.04
CA ILE A 76 8.07 4.20 39.59
C ILE A 76 8.51 3.20 38.52
N PHE A 77 7.61 2.70 37.67
CA PHE A 77 7.99 1.84 36.54
C PHE A 77 8.92 2.56 35.57
N MET A 78 8.59 3.79 35.18
CA MET A 78 9.38 4.59 34.23
C MET A 78 10.81 4.82 34.74
N VAL A 79 10.96 5.11 36.03
CA VAL A 79 12.28 5.31 36.66
C VAL A 79 13.03 3.99 36.82
N ALA A 80 12.36 2.94 37.33
CA ALA A 80 12.99 1.66 37.63
C ALA A 80 13.46 0.92 36.36
N ASP A 81 12.69 1.01 35.28
CA ASP A 81 12.99 0.32 34.03
C ASP A 81 13.85 1.14 33.07
N LYS A 82 14.26 2.36 33.44
CA LYS A 82 15.05 3.23 32.56
C LYS A 82 16.29 2.51 32.03
N ASN A 83 16.36 2.34 30.72
CA ASN A 83 17.53 1.74 30.08
C ASN A 83 18.69 2.76 30.12
N PRO A 84 19.83 2.45 30.78
CA PRO A 84 20.96 3.37 30.83
C PRO A 84 21.65 3.52 29.46
N ASN A 85 21.51 2.52 28.57
CA ASN A 85 22.15 2.47 27.27
C ASN A 85 21.12 2.13 26.16
N PRO A 86 20.17 3.02 25.87
CA PRO A 86 19.17 2.77 24.84
C PRO A 86 19.79 2.87 23.44
N PRO A 87 19.37 2.02 22.47
CA PRO A 87 19.80 2.17 21.09
C PRO A 87 19.31 3.51 20.54
N GLN A 88 20.19 4.24 19.86
CA GLN A 88 19.83 5.49 19.21
C GLN A 88 18.88 5.22 18.03
N ILE A 89 17.79 5.97 17.92
CA ILE A 89 16.83 5.86 16.80
C ILE A 89 16.45 7.26 16.32
N ASN A 90 16.49 7.49 15.01
CA ASN A 90 16.05 8.73 14.43
C ASN A 90 14.53 8.72 14.13
N VAL A 91 13.75 9.42 14.97
CA VAL A 91 12.29 9.56 14.83
C VAL A 91 11.84 10.90 14.24
N SER A 92 12.79 11.75 13.87
CA SER A 92 12.49 13.14 13.43
C SER A 92 11.75 13.18 12.10
N GLY A 93 11.95 12.20 11.23
CA GLY A 93 11.48 12.23 9.83
C GLY A 93 12.18 13.28 8.95
N LEU A 94 12.94 14.21 9.54
CA LEU A 94 13.50 15.39 8.89
C LEU A 94 14.74 15.10 8.04
N LEU A 95 15.57 14.14 8.44
CA LEU A 95 16.86 13.91 7.77
C LEU A 95 16.69 13.35 6.34
N HIS A 96 15.53 12.75 6.02
CA HIS A 96 15.21 12.26 4.69
C HIS A 96 13.69 12.21 4.50
N HIS A 97 13.09 13.34 4.09
CA HIS A 97 11.77 13.34 3.45
C HIS A 97 11.73 12.14 2.49
N HIS A 98 10.69 11.28 2.56
CA HIS A 98 10.52 10.03 1.79
C HIS A 98 10.98 8.69 2.41
N ARG A 99 11.39 8.58 3.69
CA ARG A 99 11.67 7.24 4.28
C ARG A 99 10.43 6.37 4.51
N ASN A 100 9.26 6.99 4.69
CA ASN A 100 7.96 6.30 4.83
C ASN A 100 7.76 5.22 3.75
N ARG A 101 8.07 5.51 2.48
CA ARG A 101 7.89 4.56 1.37
C ARG A 101 8.66 3.26 1.57
N TYR A 102 9.85 3.34 2.17
CA TYR A 102 10.69 2.18 2.43
C TYR A 102 10.16 1.40 3.63
N GLY A 103 9.65 2.09 4.65
CA GLY A 103 8.91 1.44 5.74
C GLY A 103 7.67 0.71 5.22
N ARG A 104 6.89 1.34 4.34
CA ARG A 104 5.75 0.71 3.65
C ARG A 104 6.18 -0.55 2.91
N GLN A 105 7.25 -0.49 2.13
CA GLN A 105 7.77 -1.64 1.39
C GLN A 105 8.20 -2.78 2.34
N LEU A 106 8.93 -2.46 3.42
CA LEU A 106 9.36 -3.44 4.42
C LEU A 106 8.18 -4.10 5.14
N MET A 107 7.08 -3.38 5.35
CA MET A 107 5.90 -3.92 6.03
C MET A 107 5.12 -4.93 5.18
N GLY A 108 5.16 -4.80 3.85
CA GLY A 108 4.38 -5.59 2.91
C GLY A 108 4.97 -6.98 2.59
N THR A 109 4.26 -7.73 1.74
CA THR A 109 4.65 -9.10 1.31
C THR A 109 5.95 -9.15 0.50
N GLU A 110 6.39 -8.02 -0.06
CA GLU A 110 7.67 -7.90 -0.77
C GLU A 110 8.85 -7.52 0.15
N GLY A 111 8.58 -7.36 1.45
CA GLY A 111 9.57 -7.00 2.47
C GLY A 111 9.61 -8.02 3.61
N LEU A 112 9.74 -7.53 4.84
CA LEU A 112 9.73 -8.35 6.07
C LEU A 112 8.38 -9.02 6.33
N SER A 113 7.33 -8.71 5.55
CA SER A 113 6.01 -9.34 5.63
C SER A 113 5.33 -9.22 7.00
N CYS A 114 5.49 -8.06 7.65
CA CYS A 114 4.89 -7.77 8.95
C CYS A 114 3.36 -7.98 8.93
N ILE A 115 2.72 -7.61 7.81
CA ILE A 115 1.27 -7.70 7.60
C ILE A 115 0.72 -9.14 7.54
N THR A 116 1.60 -10.14 7.42
CA THR A 116 1.17 -11.55 7.45
C THR A 116 0.71 -11.95 8.85
N CYS A 117 1.29 -11.36 9.90
CA CYS A 117 0.96 -11.67 11.29
C CYS A 117 0.30 -10.51 12.02
N HIS A 118 0.55 -9.26 11.65
CA HIS A 118 0.02 -8.11 12.37
C HIS A 118 -1.15 -7.46 11.63
N ASN A 119 -2.18 -7.09 12.39
CA ASN A 119 -3.18 -6.16 11.88
C ASN A 119 -2.53 -4.79 11.60
N LEU A 120 -3.14 -4.02 10.72
CA LEU A 120 -2.68 -2.66 10.43
C LEU A 120 -3.86 -1.75 10.11
N LYS A 121 -4.09 -0.75 10.95
CA LYS A 121 -5.14 0.26 10.74
C LYS A 121 -6.54 -0.37 10.60
N GLY A 122 -6.82 -1.38 11.42
CA GLY A 122 -8.07 -2.14 11.37
C GLY A 122 -8.17 -3.17 10.24
N HIS A 123 -7.18 -3.27 9.36
CA HIS A 123 -7.09 -4.36 8.38
C HIS A 123 -6.53 -5.61 9.06
N ARG A 124 -7.21 -6.74 8.89
CA ARG A 124 -6.79 -8.02 9.48
C ARG A 124 -5.51 -8.50 8.79
N SER A 125 -4.62 -9.11 9.56
CA SER A 125 -3.47 -9.82 9.02
C SER A 125 -3.90 -10.95 8.08
N LEU A 126 -2.99 -11.38 7.20
CA LEU A 126 -3.25 -12.52 6.29
C LEU A 126 -3.33 -13.86 7.04
N GLY A 127 -2.85 -13.91 8.28
CA GLY A 127 -2.88 -15.08 9.15
C GLY A 127 -3.41 -14.76 10.54
N MET A 128 -2.74 -15.28 11.56
CA MET A 128 -3.07 -15.04 12.97
C MET A 128 -3.04 -13.53 13.29
N PRO A 129 -4.05 -12.96 13.97
CA PRO A 129 -4.12 -11.52 14.22
C PRO A 129 -3.32 -11.13 15.46
N ALA A 130 -2.02 -10.89 15.31
CA ALA A 130 -1.21 -10.21 16.31
C ALA A 130 -1.64 -8.73 16.44
N VAL A 131 -1.00 -8.02 17.37
CA VAL A 131 -1.33 -6.63 17.71
C VAL A 131 -1.38 -5.73 16.47
N ASP A 132 -2.31 -4.78 16.43
CA ASP A 132 -2.36 -3.78 15.35
C ASP A 132 -1.11 -2.88 15.42
N LEU A 133 -0.35 -2.79 14.33
CA LEU A 133 0.89 -2.02 14.32
C LEU A 133 0.67 -0.50 14.19
N SER A 134 -0.53 -0.04 13.82
CA SER A 134 -0.84 1.39 13.68
C SER A 134 -0.71 2.15 15.00
N VAL A 135 -0.92 1.49 16.15
CA VAL A 135 -0.80 2.11 17.48
C VAL A 135 0.63 2.16 18.01
N VAL A 136 1.59 1.49 17.36
CA VAL A 136 2.98 1.38 17.86
C VAL A 136 3.63 2.72 18.19
N PRO A 137 3.55 3.78 17.35
CA PRO A 137 4.18 5.06 17.64
C PRO A 137 3.60 5.80 18.85
N GLU A 138 2.33 5.56 19.17
CA GLU A 138 1.65 6.11 20.35
C GLU A 138 1.93 5.25 21.59
N ARG A 139 2.05 3.94 21.40
CA ARG A 139 2.15 2.95 22.48
C ARG A 139 3.56 2.71 22.99
N LEU A 140 4.55 2.62 22.10
CA LEU A 140 5.88 2.13 22.43
C LEU A 140 6.91 3.25 22.47
N GLN A 141 7.90 3.12 23.35
CA GLN A 141 9.11 3.93 23.28
C GLN A 141 9.91 3.55 22.00
N PRO A 142 10.38 4.53 21.20
CA PRO A 142 11.12 4.26 19.97
C PRO A 142 12.35 3.35 20.16
N GLU A 143 13.07 3.56 21.25
CA GLU A 143 14.29 2.82 21.59
C GLU A 143 13.97 1.36 21.97
N TRP A 144 12.84 1.14 22.64
CA TRP A 144 12.34 -0.20 22.91
C TRP A 144 11.94 -0.91 21.63
N PHE A 145 11.22 -0.22 20.74
CA PHE A 145 10.83 -0.75 19.43
C PHE A 145 12.06 -1.18 18.63
N LYS A 146 13.09 -0.32 18.59
CA LYS A 146 14.36 -0.65 17.91
C LYS A 146 15.07 -1.85 18.54
N ARG A 147 15.17 -1.89 19.87
CA ARG A 147 15.77 -3.03 20.59
C ARG A 147 15.03 -4.33 20.27
N PHE A 148 13.70 -4.30 20.30
CA PHE A 148 12.87 -5.47 20.04
C PHE A 148 13.03 -5.98 18.61
N LEU A 149 13.02 -5.10 17.61
CA LEU A 149 13.18 -5.51 16.22
C LEU A 149 14.59 -6.03 15.90
N LEU A 150 15.62 -5.51 16.56
CA LEU A 150 16.99 -5.98 16.38
C LEU A 150 17.19 -7.41 16.89
N GLU A 151 16.60 -7.75 18.04
CA GLU A 151 16.73 -9.07 18.65
C GLU A 151 15.48 -9.42 19.47
N PRO A 152 14.41 -9.92 18.82
CA PRO A 152 13.14 -10.21 19.49
C PRO A 152 13.28 -11.22 20.63
N ALA A 153 14.13 -12.24 20.46
CA ALA A 153 14.32 -13.31 21.44
C ALA A 153 15.00 -12.82 22.73
N SER A 154 15.79 -11.74 22.67
CA SER A 154 16.36 -11.11 23.88
C SER A 154 15.31 -10.46 24.77
N VAL A 155 14.18 -10.02 24.20
CA VAL A 155 13.09 -9.39 24.93
C VAL A 155 12.09 -10.45 25.40
N ASN A 156 11.80 -11.43 24.55
CA ASN A 156 10.95 -12.56 24.88
C ASN A 156 11.47 -13.82 24.15
N PRO A 157 12.10 -14.76 24.86
CA PRO A 157 12.65 -15.98 24.27
C PRO A 157 11.63 -16.87 23.54
N ASN A 158 10.34 -16.75 23.90
CA ASN A 158 9.26 -17.53 23.31
C ASN A 158 8.48 -16.76 22.23
N THR A 159 9.00 -15.61 21.80
CA THR A 159 8.36 -14.81 20.76
C THR A 159 8.24 -15.58 19.45
N ARG A 160 7.09 -15.46 18.80
CA ARG A 160 6.88 -15.95 17.43
C ARG A 160 7.44 -15.00 16.37
N MET A 161 7.83 -13.80 16.78
CA MET A 161 8.39 -12.82 15.86
C MET A 161 9.75 -13.30 15.33
N PRO A 162 9.92 -13.42 14.00
CA PRO A 162 11.19 -13.85 13.43
C PRO A 162 12.33 -12.86 13.70
N ALA A 163 13.56 -13.38 13.75
CA ALA A 163 14.75 -12.55 13.67
C ALA A 163 14.96 -12.11 12.21
N PHE A 164 14.70 -10.83 11.91
CA PHE A 164 14.82 -10.28 10.57
C PHE A 164 16.23 -9.78 10.23
N PHE A 165 17.07 -9.62 11.25
CA PHE A 165 18.39 -9.04 11.13
C PHE A 165 19.44 -9.97 11.74
N THR A 166 20.54 -10.16 11.03
CA THR A 166 21.73 -10.88 11.50
C THR A 166 22.90 -9.93 11.42
N ASP A 167 23.63 -9.75 12.52
CA ASP A 167 24.75 -8.79 12.63
C ASP A 167 24.40 -7.37 12.15
N GLY A 168 23.17 -6.92 12.47
CA GLY A 168 22.67 -5.61 12.07
C GLY A 168 22.34 -5.47 10.58
N LYS A 169 22.21 -6.59 9.85
CA LYS A 169 21.88 -6.62 8.42
C LYS A 169 20.64 -7.47 8.13
N SER A 170 19.79 -7.02 7.20
CA SER A 170 18.68 -7.82 6.67
C SER A 170 18.98 -8.42 5.29
N ALA A 171 18.13 -9.36 4.86
CA ALA A 171 18.15 -9.91 3.51
C ALA A 171 17.81 -8.86 2.42
N PHE A 172 17.10 -7.78 2.78
CA PHE A 172 16.61 -6.75 1.86
C PHE A 172 17.69 -5.67 1.59
N LYS A 173 18.78 -6.08 0.93
CA LYS A 173 19.94 -5.22 0.68
C LYS A 173 19.67 -4.07 -0.29
N ASN A 174 18.65 -4.21 -1.15
CA ASN A 174 18.17 -3.13 -2.02
C ASN A 174 17.64 -1.91 -1.25
N LEU A 175 17.38 -2.06 0.06
CA LEU A 175 16.99 -0.98 0.95
C LEU A 175 18.10 -0.69 1.97
N PHE A 176 18.71 0.49 1.87
CA PHE A 176 19.75 0.97 2.78
C PHE A 176 20.95 0.01 2.94
N ASP A 177 21.32 -0.72 1.89
CA ASP A 177 22.39 -1.72 1.92
C ASP A 177 22.19 -2.78 3.03
N GLY A 178 20.91 -3.07 3.32
CA GLY A 178 20.47 -4.00 4.35
C GLY A 178 20.66 -3.49 5.78
N ASP A 179 21.00 -2.22 6.00
CA ASP A 179 21.22 -1.65 7.34
C ASP A 179 19.96 -1.73 8.21
N ALA A 180 20.03 -2.55 9.28
CA ALA A 180 18.91 -2.78 10.18
C ALA A 180 18.42 -1.49 10.85
N SER A 181 19.35 -0.63 11.28
CA SER A 181 18.99 0.62 11.97
C SER A 181 18.16 1.53 11.07
N LYS A 182 18.59 1.72 9.83
CA LYS A 182 17.88 2.57 8.85
C LYS A 182 16.55 1.95 8.42
N GLN A 183 16.47 0.62 8.30
CA GLN A 183 15.23 -0.08 7.98
C GLN A 183 14.20 0.03 9.12
N ILE A 184 14.63 -0.17 10.37
CA ILE A 184 13.78 -0.01 11.55
C ILE A 184 13.27 1.43 11.67
N GLU A 185 14.15 2.43 11.45
CA GLU A 185 13.75 3.84 11.40
C GLU A 185 12.71 4.10 10.31
N ALA A 186 12.87 3.51 9.12
CA ALA A 186 11.91 3.66 8.04
C ALA A 186 10.53 3.06 8.40
N ILE A 187 10.51 1.89 9.06
CA ILE A 187 9.27 1.27 9.57
C ILE A 187 8.62 2.17 10.62
N TRP A 188 9.40 2.70 11.57
CA TRP A 188 8.88 3.61 12.58
C TRP A 188 8.22 4.85 11.96
N ILE A 189 8.89 5.49 11.00
CA ILE A 189 8.35 6.66 10.30
C ILE A 189 7.08 6.30 9.51
N TYR A 190 7.05 5.14 8.85
CA TYR A 190 5.85 4.65 8.18
C TYR A 190 4.66 4.52 9.14
N LEU A 191 4.85 3.88 10.29
CA LEU A 191 3.79 3.72 11.28
C LEU A 191 3.36 5.06 11.88
N LYS A 192 4.30 5.97 12.13
CA LYS A 192 4.02 7.33 12.65
C LYS A 192 3.18 8.16 11.67
N GLU A 193 3.30 7.90 10.38
CA GLU A 193 2.60 8.59 9.30
C GLU A 193 1.52 7.70 8.66
N ILE A 194 1.05 6.66 9.34
CA ILE A 194 0.14 5.63 8.78
C ILE A 194 -1.19 6.23 8.26
N ASP A 195 -1.60 7.37 8.79
CA ASP A 195 -2.80 8.08 8.34
C ASP A 195 -2.62 8.89 7.06
N GLN A 196 -1.38 9.17 6.67
CA GLN A 196 -1.02 9.99 5.52
C GLN A 196 -0.37 9.16 4.39
N THR A 197 -0.35 7.84 4.52
CA THR A 197 0.30 6.92 3.59
C THR A 197 -0.63 5.79 3.19
N ARG A 198 -0.23 5.05 2.15
CA ARG A 198 -0.94 3.86 1.68
C ARG A 198 -0.64 2.66 2.56
N LEU A 199 -1.56 1.69 2.55
CA LEU A 199 -1.30 0.37 3.11
C LEU A 199 -0.19 -0.35 2.33
N PRO A 200 0.54 -1.29 2.95
CA PRO A 200 1.58 -2.05 2.27
C PRO A 200 0.99 -2.96 1.19
N VAL A 201 1.81 -3.31 0.20
CA VAL A 201 1.47 -4.35 -0.77
C VAL A 201 1.08 -5.63 -0.03
N GLY A 202 -0.08 -6.20 -0.38
CA GLY A 202 -0.70 -7.34 0.31
C GLY A 202 -1.84 -6.97 1.27
N MET A 203 -2.02 -5.69 1.63
CA MET A 203 -3.15 -5.17 2.43
C MET A 203 -3.94 -4.05 1.75
N GLU A 204 -3.45 -3.55 0.61
CA GLU A 204 -4.24 -2.65 -0.22
C GLU A 204 -5.54 -3.34 -0.64
N LYS A 205 -6.64 -2.58 -0.62
CA LYS A 205 -7.88 -3.06 -1.22
C LYS A 205 -7.65 -3.09 -2.72
N THR A 206 -7.38 -4.26 -3.28
CA THR A 206 -7.51 -4.43 -4.73
C THR A 206 -8.92 -3.94 -5.11
N ASN A 207 -8.97 -3.06 -6.11
CA ASN A 207 -10.18 -2.54 -6.71
C ASN A 207 -10.93 -1.41 -5.98
N ALA A 208 -10.31 -0.66 -5.06
CA ALA A 208 -10.98 0.45 -4.38
C ALA A 208 -11.36 1.62 -5.32
N TYR A 209 -10.65 1.80 -6.44
CA TYR A 209 -10.89 2.88 -7.42
C TYR A 209 -11.02 2.37 -8.86
N VAL A 210 -11.52 1.15 -9.04
CA VAL A 210 -11.80 0.64 -10.40
C VAL A 210 -12.83 1.53 -11.08
N LEU A 211 -12.42 2.11 -12.19
CA LEU A 211 -13.31 2.78 -13.12
C LEU A 211 -14.06 1.69 -13.89
N VAL A 212 -15.36 1.59 -13.69
CA VAL A 212 -16.22 0.62 -14.40
C VAL A 212 -17.12 1.39 -15.36
N PRO A 213 -16.86 1.34 -16.68
CA PRO A 213 -17.78 1.87 -17.69
C PRO A 213 -19.06 1.01 -17.67
N LYS A 214 -20.17 1.58 -17.16
CA LYS A 214 -21.46 0.87 -17.10
C LYS A 214 -22.38 1.26 -18.25
N ASP A 215 -22.76 2.54 -18.29
CA ASP A 215 -23.78 3.02 -19.24
C ASP A 215 -23.20 3.90 -20.34
N ARG A 216 -21.98 4.39 -20.16
CA ARG A 216 -21.30 5.28 -21.11
C ARG A 216 -19.79 5.09 -21.06
N PRO A 217 -19.06 5.45 -22.13
CA PRO A 217 -17.61 5.43 -22.10
C PRO A 217 -17.03 6.33 -20.99
N ILE A 218 -15.93 5.89 -20.40
CA ILE A 218 -15.13 6.66 -19.46
C ILE A 218 -13.82 7.03 -20.14
N VAL A 219 -13.48 8.31 -20.15
CA VAL A 219 -12.17 8.81 -20.62
C VAL A 219 -11.34 9.23 -19.41
N HIS A 220 -10.18 8.60 -19.24
CA HIS A 220 -9.29 8.83 -18.11
C HIS A 220 -7.87 9.17 -18.57
N ARG A 221 -7.37 10.36 -18.18
CA ARG A 221 -5.98 10.76 -18.43
C ARG A 221 -5.09 10.26 -17.30
N THR A 222 -4.04 9.53 -17.66
CA THR A 222 -3.13 8.95 -16.66
C THR A 222 -1.74 8.67 -17.26
N PHE A 223 -0.84 8.11 -16.44
CA PHE A 223 0.43 7.56 -16.89
C PHE A 223 0.25 6.04 -17.01
N MET A 224 0.43 5.47 -18.21
CA MET A 224 0.23 4.03 -18.43
C MET A 224 1.50 3.31 -18.88
N LYS A 225 1.72 2.11 -18.34
CA LYS A 225 2.85 1.27 -18.73
C LYS A 225 2.70 0.95 -20.21
N ASP A 226 3.81 0.94 -20.94
CA ASP A 226 3.88 0.66 -22.39
C ASP A 226 3.20 1.70 -23.31
N VAL A 227 2.42 2.64 -22.77
CA VAL A 227 1.80 3.76 -23.50
C VAL A 227 2.55 5.07 -23.25
N GLY A 228 2.88 5.36 -22.00
CA GLY A 228 3.65 6.55 -21.60
C GLY A 228 2.86 7.57 -20.77
N PRO A 229 3.46 8.76 -20.55
CA PRO A 229 2.99 9.72 -19.56
C PRO A 229 1.83 10.61 -20.02
N ARG A 230 1.46 10.56 -21.30
CA ARG A 230 0.32 11.30 -21.85
C ARG A 230 -0.77 10.35 -22.33
N ALA A 231 -0.92 9.23 -21.65
CA ALA A 231 -1.91 8.22 -21.98
C ALA A 231 -3.33 8.73 -21.71
N ILE A 232 -4.23 8.42 -22.64
CA ILE A 232 -5.66 8.63 -22.53
C ILE A 232 -6.31 7.26 -22.66
N ALA A 233 -6.74 6.71 -21.54
CA ALA A 233 -7.47 5.46 -21.51
C ALA A 233 -8.96 5.72 -21.78
N VAL A 234 -9.56 4.88 -22.60
CA VAL A 234 -10.99 4.91 -22.91
C VAL A 234 -11.59 3.56 -22.61
N GLY A 235 -12.49 3.54 -21.63
CA GLY A 235 -13.20 2.35 -21.21
C GLY A 235 -14.62 2.39 -21.72
N TYR A 236 -15.11 1.30 -22.30
CA TYR A 236 -16.43 1.19 -22.90
C TYR A 236 -17.31 0.15 -22.18
N PRO A 237 -18.65 0.34 -22.13
CA PRO A 237 -19.59 -0.63 -21.55
C PRO A 237 -19.47 -2.05 -22.06
N GLU A 238 -19.05 -2.23 -23.32
CA GLU A 238 -18.87 -3.50 -24.02
C GLU A 238 -17.69 -4.32 -23.48
N LYS A 239 -17.00 -3.83 -22.43
CA LYS A 239 -15.82 -4.45 -21.82
C LYS A 239 -14.65 -4.63 -22.80
N VAL A 240 -14.57 -3.74 -23.77
CA VAL A 240 -13.45 -3.61 -24.69
C VAL A 240 -12.91 -2.20 -24.53
N HIS A 241 -11.60 -2.05 -24.38
CA HIS A 241 -10.97 -0.82 -23.92
C HIS A 241 -9.75 -0.49 -24.77
N LEU A 242 -9.35 0.78 -24.76
CA LEU A 242 -8.16 1.23 -25.48
C LEU A 242 -7.37 2.26 -24.69
N ALA A 243 -6.10 2.39 -25.01
CA ALA A 243 -5.23 3.45 -24.53
C ALA A 243 -4.56 4.16 -25.70
N PHE A 244 -4.78 5.48 -25.77
CA PHE A 244 -4.22 6.36 -26.78
C PHE A 244 -3.03 7.14 -26.20
N ASP A 245 -1.87 7.13 -26.87
CA ASP A 245 -0.75 8.00 -26.51
C ASP A 245 -0.91 9.35 -27.20
N ALA A 246 -1.16 10.41 -26.42
CA ALA A 246 -1.26 11.76 -26.95
C ALA A 246 0.08 12.37 -27.39
N SER A 247 1.22 11.71 -27.14
CA SER A 247 2.53 12.17 -27.61
C SER A 247 2.75 11.76 -29.07
N SER A 248 2.49 10.49 -29.41
CA SER A 248 2.56 9.96 -30.78
C SER A 248 1.25 10.06 -31.56
N CYS A 249 0.14 10.40 -30.90
CA CYS A 249 -1.20 10.50 -31.49
C CYS A 249 -1.66 9.18 -32.14
N ARG A 250 -1.69 8.10 -31.36
CA ARG A 250 -2.17 6.78 -31.80
C ARG A 250 -2.74 5.95 -30.65
N VAL A 251 -3.55 4.95 -30.99
CA VAL A 251 -3.87 3.86 -30.07
C VAL A 251 -2.65 2.95 -29.92
N VAL A 252 -2.29 2.65 -28.67
CA VAL A 252 -1.12 1.83 -28.33
C VAL A 252 -1.53 0.48 -27.76
N LEU A 253 -2.51 0.46 -26.86
CA LEU A 253 -3.03 -0.77 -26.25
C LEU A 253 -4.53 -0.87 -26.47
N VAL A 254 -4.99 -2.10 -26.64
CA VAL A 254 -6.40 -2.49 -26.50
C VAL A 254 -6.49 -3.75 -25.63
N TRP A 255 -7.58 -3.90 -24.89
CA TRP A 255 -7.78 -5.04 -23.99
C TRP A 255 -9.26 -5.29 -23.71
N LYS A 256 -9.57 -6.44 -23.11
CA LYS A 256 -10.94 -6.86 -22.75
C LYS A 256 -11.10 -7.04 -21.25
N GLY A 257 -12.33 -6.95 -20.75
CA GLY A 257 -12.66 -7.25 -19.34
C GLY A 257 -12.71 -6.01 -18.46
N GLU A 258 -11.90 -5.97 -17.39
CA GLU A 258 -11.86 -4.84 -16.45
C GLU A 258 -11.06 -3.66 -17.05
N PHE A 259 -11.56 -2.44 -16.82
CA PHE A 259 -10.98 -1.25 -17.43
C PHE A 259 -9.67 -0.83 -16.75
N LEU A 260 -9.75 -0.04 -15.68
CA LEU A 260 -8.56 0.46 -14.98
C LEU A 260 -8.86 0.69 -13.51
N ASP A 261 -7.84 0.48 -12.67
CA ASP A 261 -7.83 1.01 -11.31
C ASP A 261 -7.25 2.42 -11.33
N ALA A 262 -8.07 3.41 -10.97
CA ALA A 262 -7.64 4.79 -10.85
C ALA A 262 -6.96 5.09 -9.50
N GLU A 263 -6.51 4.08 -8.74
CA GLU A 263 -5.78 4.19 -7.46
C GLU A 263 -4.36 4.79 -7.63
N SER A 264 -4.43 6.07 -8.01
CA SER A 264 -3.47 7.16 -8.05
C SER A 264 -2.29 7.05 -9.01
N ALA A 265 -2.40 7.79 -10.11
CA ALA A 265 -1.31 8.57 -10.72
C ALA A 265 -0.97 9.87 -9.95
N GLN A 266 -1.67 10.21 -8.85
CA GLN A 266 -1.66 11.56 -8.25
C GLN A 266 -0.98 11.69 -6.88
N ALA A 267 -0.69 10.61 -6.15
CA ALA A 267 -0.24 10.69 -4.74
C ALA A 267 1.28 10.58 -4.53
N ASN A 268 2.07 10.17 -5.53
CA ASN A 268 3.53 10.12 -5.38
C ASN A 268 4.24 10.20 -6.73
N ARG A 269 5.33 10.99 -6.81
CA ARG A 269 6.20 11.15 -8.00
C ARG A 269 6.93 9.86 -8.45
N PHE A 270 6.57 8.72 -7.89
CA PHE A 270 7.13 7.39 -8.14
C PHE A 270 6.03 6.32 -8.22
N THR A 271 4.78 6.71 -8.49
CA THR A 271 3.74 5.73 -8.76
C THR A 271 4.10 4.99 -10.05
N PRO A 272 4.19 3.63 -10.05
CA PRO A 272 4.32 2.89 -11.29
C PRO A 272 3.20 3.27 -12.25
N TYR A 273 3.52 3.36 -13.53
CA TYR A 273 2.50 3.62 -14.54
C TYR A 273 1.42 2.53 -14.47
N ILE A 274 0.17 2.94 -14.62
CA ILE A 274 -0.99 2.04 -14.52
C ILE A 274 -0.96 1.04 -15.68
N SER A 275 -1.28 -0.22 -15.40
CA SER A 275 -1.50 -1.26 -16.41
C SER A 275 -3.00 -1.56 -16.54
N PRO A 276 -3.46 -2.07 -17.70
CA PRO A 276 -4.80 -2.63 -17.83
C PRO A 276 -5.12 -3.64 -16.71
N LEU A 277 -6.35 -3.61 -16.19
CA LEU A 277 -6.83 -4.64 -15.24
C LEU A 277 -7.33 -5.90 -15.96
N GLY A 278 -7.82 -5.73 -17.18
CA GLY A 278 -8.39 -6.82 -17.97
C GLY A 278 -7.35 -7.71 -18.66
N GLU A 279 -7.86 -8.56 -19.54
CA GLU A 279 -7.13 -9.61 -20.25
C GLU A 279 -7.08 -9.31 -21.76
N ASP A 280 -6.53 -10.23 -22.56
CA ASP A 280 -6.41 -10.10 -24.02
C ASP A 280 -5.78 -8.77 -24.48
N ILE A 281 -4.71 -8.37 -23.78
CA ILE A 281 -3.99 -7.12 -24.04
C ILE A 281 -3.23 -7.25 -25.37
N HIS A 282 -3.59 -6.43 -26.34
CA HIS A 282 -2.90 -6.31 -27.63
C HIS A 282 -2.22 -4.96 -27.76
N SER A 283 -0.99 -4.96 -28.29
CA SER A 283 -0.16 -3.77 -28.47
C SER A 283 0.02 -3.46 -29.95
N PHE A 284 -0.23 -2.21 -30.32
CA PHE A 284 0.01 -1.64 -31.65
C PHE A 284 1.33 -0.85 -31.71
N GLN A 285 2.23 -1.04 -30.74
CA GLN A 285 3.58 -0.45 -30.82
C GLN A 285 4.31 -0.95 -32.09
N PRO A 286 5.01 -0.08 -32.83
CA PRO A 286 5.88 -0.48 -33.94
C PRO A 286 6.94 -1.46 -33.45
N LYS A 287 7.36 -2.37 -34.32
CA LYS A 287 8.46 -3.28 -34.00
C LYS A 287 9.78 -2.51 -33.96
N GLU A 288 10.71 -2.99 -33.13
CA GLU A 288 12.04 -2.41 -33.01
C GLU A 288 12.73 -2.33 -34.38
N GLY A 289 13.11 -1.12 -34.80
CA GLY A 289 13.73 -0.86 -36.12
C GLY A 289 12.77 -0.33 -37.20
N GLU A 290 11.45 -0.31 -36.98
CA GLU A 290 10.51 0.37 -37.87
C GLU A 290 10.52 1.88 -37.60
N THR A 291 10.66 2.68 -38.66
CA THR A 291 10.57 4.15 -38.54
C THR A 291 9.12 4.54 -38.37
N ASP A 292 8.82 5.10 -37.20
CA ASP A 292 7.50 5.59 -36.88
C ASP A 292 7.19 6.87 -37.68
N ARG A 293 6.45 6.70 -38.79
CA ARG A 293 5.95 7.80 -39.62
C ARG A 293 5.02 8.75 -38.85
N GLU A 294 4.59 8.39 -37.65
CA GLU A 294 3.63 9.14 -36.83
C GLU A 294 4.29 10.18 -35.89
N THR A 295 5.63 10.23 -35.86
CA THR A 295 6.42 11.17 -35.04
C THR A 295 6.25 12.66 -35.39
N GLN A 296 5.55 12.99 -36.48
CA GLN A 296 5.23 14.37 -36.88
C GLN A 296 3.80 14.81 -36.50
N ARG A 297 3.06 14.00 -35.73
CA ARG A 297 1.72 14.38 -35.30
C ARG A 297 1.75 15.33 -34.12
N LYS A 298 0.83 16.30 -34.12
CA LYS A 298 0.64 17.23 -33.00
C LYS A 298 -0.76 17.11 -32.43
N PHE A 299 -0.86 16.59 -31.21
CA PHE A 299 -2.12 16.46 -30.51
C PHE A 299 -2.77 17.82 -30.26
N LEU A 300 -4.04 17.94 -30.62
CA LEU A 300 -4.86 19.15 -30.44
C LEU A 300 -5.94 18.98 -29.35
N GLY A 301 -6.15 17.76 -28.86
CA GLY A 301 -7.17 17.44 -27.86
C GLY A 301 -8.14 16.36 -28.34
N TYR A 302 -9.24 16.21 -27.62
CA TYR A 302 -10.38 15.40 -28.05
C TYR A 302 -11.68 16.10 -27.71
N ARG A 303 -12.75 15.75 -28.41
CA ARG A 303 -14.14 16.10 -28.05
C ARG A 303 -14.90 14.83 -27.75
N ILE A 304 -15.89 14.91 -26.87
CA ILE A 304 -16.79 13.80 -26.59
C ILE A 304 -18.03 13.99 -27.47
N ASP A 305 -18.41 12.97 -28.23
CA ASP A 305 -19.62 13.01 -29.05
C ASP A 305 -20.89 12.71 -28.23
N GLY A 306 -22.04 12.60 -28.91
CA GLY A 306 -23.33 12.35 -28.25
C GLY A 306 -23.42 10.99 -27.55
N ASP A 307 -22.63 10.01 -27.98
CA ASP A 307 -22.61 8.65 -27.42
C ASP A 307 -21.52 8.50 -26.33
N GLY A 308 -20.78 9.57 -26.04
CA GLY A 308 -19.70 9.56 -25.06
C GLY A 308 -18.35 9.12 -25.63
N ILE A 309 -18.25 8.88 -26.94
CA ILE A 309 -17.02 8.41 -27.59
C ILE A 309 -16.07 9.59 -27.79
N PRO A 310 -14.79 9.47 -27.40
CA PRO A 310 -13.81 10.50 -27.67
C PRO A 310 -13.41 10.49 -29.15
N VAL A 311 -13.58 11.65 -29.79
CA VAL A 311 -13.03 11.97 -31.09
C VAL A 311 -11.70 12.70 -30.87
N PHE A 312 -10.59 11.98 -31.04
CA PHE A 312 -9.24 12.50 -30.93
C PHE A 312 -8.90 13.40 -32.11
N ARG A 313 -8.18 14.49 -31.85
CA ARG A 313 -7.86 15.51 -32.85
C ARG A 313 -6.37 15.78 -32.83
N TYR A 314 -5.73 15.71 -33.98
CA TYR A 314 -4.31 15.99 -34.12
C TYR A 314 -4.00 16.53 -35.52
N LYS A 315 -2.87 17.26 -35.65
CA LYS A 315 -2.33 17.62 -36.96
C LYS A 315 -1.44 16.51 -37.48
N GLN A 316 -1.47 16.27 -38.78
CA GLN A 316 -0.48 15.46 -39.49
C GLN A 316 -0.09 16.22 -40.76
N GLY A 317 1.15 16.73 -40.80
CA GLY A 317 1.51 17.79 -41.75
C GLY A 317 0.63 19.03 -41.53
N ASP A 318 0.08 19.57 -42.62
CA ASP A 318 -0.85 20.72 -42.57
C ASP A 318 -2.32 20.32 -42.40
N GLY A 319 -2.64 19.03 -42.51
CA GLY A 319 -4.01 18.51 -42.38
C GLY A 319 -4.44 18.33 -40.92
N LEU A 320 -5.74 18.54 -40.66
CA LEU A 320 -6.38 18.16 -39.41
C LEU A 320 -6.91 16.73 -39.54
N VAL A 321 -6.64 15.90 -38.53
CA VAL A 321 -7.19 14.55 -38.44
C VAL A 321 -8.11 14.47 -37.23
N GLU A 322 -9.29 13.89 -37.43
CA GLU A 322 -10.19 13.46 -36.37
C GLU A 322 -10.32 11.94 -36.39
N GLU A 323 -10.12 11.31 -35.23
CA GLU A 323 -10.11 9.85 -35.10
C GLU A 323 -11.03 9.41 -33.95
N ALA A 324 -11.92 8.46 -34.23
CA ALA A 324 -12.84 7.88 -33.25
C ALA A 324 -12.78 6.35 -33.32
N TRP A 325 -12.95 5.71 -32.18
CA TRP A 325 -12.92 4.26 -32.03
C TRP A 325 -14.18 3.83 -31.30
N LYS A 326 -15.03 3.04 -31.96
CA LYS A 326 -16.28 2.53 -31.38
C LYS A 326 -16.21 1.01 -31.24
N PRO A 327 -16.49 0.42 -30.08
CA PRO A 327 -16.52 -1.03 -29.94
C PRO A 327 -17.49 -1.67 -30.94
N LEU A 328 -17.15 -2.85 -31.45
CA LEU A 328 -18.10 -3.72 -32.12
C LEU A 328 -19.07 -4.32 -31.08
N ASP A 329 -20.33 -4.53 -31.46
CA ASP A 329 -21.39 -5.03 -30.56
C ASP A 329 -21.06 -6.40 -29.93
N ASP A 330 -20.25 -7.21 -30.63
CA ASP A 330 -19.80 -8.53 -30.17
C ASP A 330 -18.52 -8.48 -29.31
N GLY A 331 -17.96 -7.28 -29.09
CA GLY A 331 -16.71 -7.08 -28.37
C GLY A 331 -15.47 -7.68 -29.06
N SER A 332 -15.57 -8.03 -30.35
CA SER A 332 -14.45 -8.64 -31.11
C SER A 332 -13.43 -7.62 -31.62
N GLY A 333 -13.72 -6.33 -31.46
CA GLY A 333 -12.85 -5.28 -31.96
C GLY A 333 -13.44 -3.89 -31.84
N PHE A 334 -12.91 -2.99 -32.66
CA PHE A 334 -13.40 -1.62 -32.83
C PHE A 334 -13.70 -1.31 -34.30
N THR A 335 -14.76 -0.55 -34.55
CA THR A 335 -14.85 0.29 -35.74
C THR A 335 -14.00 1.54 -35.52
N ARG A 336 -12.97 1.71 -36.34
CA ARG A 336 -12.12 2.90 -36.37
C ARG A 336 -12.57 3.82 -37.50
N GLN A 337 -12.83 5.07 -37.17
CA GLN A 337 -13.12 6.11 -38.16
C GLN A 337 -12.04 7.20 -38.12
N VAL A 338 -11.44 7.49 -39.27
CA VAL A 338 -10.43 8.53 -39.45
C VAL A 338 -10.89 9.51 -40.51
N LYS A 339 -11.10 10.76 -40.10
CA LYS A 339 -11.45 11.88 -40.99
C LYS A 339 -10.25 12.78 -41.15
N THR A 340 -9.79 12.97 -42.39
CA THR A 340 -8.79 13.97 -42.74
C THR A 340 -9.47 15.19 -43.33
N LEU A 341 -9.14 16.37 -42.81
CA LEU A 341 -9.68 17.66 -43.23
C LEU A 341 -8.51 18.53 -43.70
N GLY A 342 -8.51 18.89 -44.99
CA GLY A 342 -7.43 19.61 -45.65
C GLY A 342 -7.54 19.56 -47.17
N GLU A 343 -6.41 19.74 -47.87
CA GLU A 343 -6.34 19.71 -49.35
C GLU A 343 -6.87 18.41 -49.95
N THR A 344 -6.62 17.28 -49.28
CA THR A 344 -7.23 15.98 -49.60
C THR A 344 -8.09 15.55 -48.41
N SER A 345 -9.38 15.89 -48.46
CA SER A 345 -10.33 15.47 -47.44
C SER A 345 -10.77 14.03 -47.68
N GLY A 346 -10.87 13.24 -46.62
CA GLY A 346 -11.21 11.82 -46.67
C GLY A 346 -11.85 11.35 -45.38
N ASP A 347 -12.67 10.30 -45.48
CA ASP A 347 -13.30 9.63 -44.35
C ASP A 347 -13.11 8.13 -44.54
N VAL A 348 -12.23 7.55 -43.74
CA VAL A 348 -11.91 6.12 -43.77
C VAL A 348 -12.54 5.46 -42.56
N VAL A 349 -13.31 4.41 -42.80
CA VAL A 349 -13.92 3.58 -41.77
C VAL A 349 -13.44 2.15 -41.97
N GLU A 350 -12.85 1.56 -40.93
CA GLU A 350 -12.34 0.19 -40.95
C GLU A 350 -12.69 -0.56 -39.66
N GLU A 351 -12.79 -1.88 -39.73
CA GLU A 351 -12.89 -2.74 -38.55
C GLU A 351 -11.50 -3.22 -38.13
N VAL A 352 -11.15 -2.99 -36.87
CA VAL A 352 -9.91 -3.44 -36.26
C VAL A 352 -10.25 -4.53 -35.24
N ARG A 353 -9.91 -5.78 -35.57
CA ARG A 353 -10.15 -6.96 -34.73
C ARG A 353 -8.80 -7.54 -34.26
N TRP A 354 -8.77 -8.16 -33.08
CA TRP A 354 -7.60 -8.85 -32.54
C TRP A 354 -7.98 -10.09 -31.73
#